data_AF-A0A3B9ZK65-F1
#
_entry.id   AF-A0A3B9ZK65-F1
#
_cell.length_a   1.000
_cell.length_b   1.000
_cell.length_c   1.000
_cell.angle_alpha   90.00
_cell.angle_beta   90.00
_cell.angle_gamma   90.00
#
_symmetry.space_group_name_H-M   'P 1'
#
loop_
_entity.id
_entity.type
_entity.pdbx_description
1 polymer ?
#
loop_
_entity_poly.entity_id
_entity_poly.type
_entity_poly.pdbx_seq_one_letter_code
_entity_poly.pdbx_strand_id
1 'polypeptide(L)' 'MIVDLFIPCFIDQIYPDTAFNVVKLLRKAGLEVNYNPEQTCCGQPSFN' A
#
# COMPACT_ATOMS: atom_id res chain seq x y z
N MET A 1 13.28 -8.18 8.48
CA MET A 1 13.34 -7.15 7.43
C MET A 1 12.02 -6.40 7.48
N ILE A 2 12.06 -5.07 7.45
CA ILE A 2 10.87 -4.22 7.49
C ILE A 2 10.65 -3.66 6.08
N VAL A 3 9.41 -3.72 5.58
CA VAL A 3 9.00 -3.16 4.30
C VAL A 3 8.15 -1.92 4.54
N ASP A 4 8.57 -0.79 3.98
CA ASP A 4 7.75 0.41 3.91
C ASP A 4 6.72 0.27 2.77
N LEU A 5 5.45 0.21 3.14
CA LEU A 5 4.34 0.01 2.21
C LEU A 5 3.73 1.37 1.84
N PHE A 6 3.89 1.75 0.58
CA PHE A 6 3.16 2.86 -0.03
C PHE A 6 1.85 2.34 -0.65
N ILE A 7 0.73 2.98 -0.34
CA ILE A 7 -0.59 2.65 -0.88
C ILE A 7 -1.07 3.82 -1.75
N PRO A 8 -1.12 3.67 -3.08
CA PRO A 8 -1.62 4.73 -3.96
C PRO A 8 -3.06 5.12 -3.64
N CYS A 9 -3.41 6.40 -3.84
CA CYS A 9 -4.75 6.92 -3.56
C CYS A 9 -5.87 6.13 -4.23
N PHE A 10 -5.66 5.63 -5.45
CA PHE A 10 -6.64 4.80 -6.15
C PHE A 10 -6.87 3.44 -5.46
N ILE A 11 -5.81 2.82 -4.93
CA ILE A 11 -5.96 1.56 -4.19
C ILE A 11 -6.67 1.84 -2.87
N ASP A 12 -6.28 2.87 -2.16
CA ASP A 12 -6.87 3.23 -0.87
C ASP A 12 -8.37 3.57 -0.99
N GLN A 13 -8.74 4.34 -2.02
CA GLN A 13 -10.10 4.86 -2.15
C GLN A 13 -11.05 3.94 -2.94
N ILE A 14 -10.54 3.12 -3.87
CA ILE A 14 -11.39 2.32 -4.78
C ILE A 14 -11.24 0.82 -4.54
N TYR A 15 -10.06 0.33 -4.14
CA TYR A 15 -9.79 -1.09 -3.94
C TYR A 15 -9.04 -1.37 -2.62
N PRO A 16 -9.57 -0.95 -1.46
CA PRO A 16 -8.86 -1.04 -0.18
C PRO A 16 -8.52 -2.49 0.22
N ASP A 17 -9.34 -3.47 -0.19
CA ASP A 17 -9.07 -4.89 0.03
C ASP A 17 -7.75 -5.35 -0.59
N THR A 18 -7.33 -4.74 -1.70
CA THR A 18 -6.02 -5.02 -2.32
C THR A 18 -4.89 -4.66 -1.37
N ALA A 19 -4.94 -3.48 -0.73
CA ALA A 19 -3.94 -3.08 0.25
C ALA A 19 -3.89 -4.03 1.45
N PHE A 20 -5.06 -4.39 2.00
CA PHE A 20 -5.12 -5.35 3.11
C PHE A 20 -4.57 -6.73 2.73
N ASN A 21 -4.83 -7.20 1.51
CA ASN A 21 -4.31 -8.48 1.03
C ASN A 21 -2.79 -8.45 0.82
N VAL A 22 -2.22 -7.34 0.35
CA VAL A 22 -0.77 -7.14 0.32
C VAL A 22 -0.16 -7.26 1.71
N VAL A 23 -0.75 -6.59 2.72
CA VAL A 23 -0.28 -6.69 4.12
C VAL A 23 -0.33 -8.15 4.62
N LYS A 24 -1.41 -8.89 4.33
CA LYS A 24 -1.53 -10.31 4.70
C LYS A 24 -0.44 -11.16 4.04
N LEU A 25 -0.17 -10.94 2.75
CA LEU A 25 0.86 -11.68 2.01
C LEU A 25 2.26 -11.39 2.55
N LEU A 26 2.60 -10.12 2.78
CA LEU A 26 3.89 -9.72 3.35
C LEU A 26 4.11 -10.33 4.75
N ARG A 27 3.09 -10.27 5.62
CA ARG A 27 3.15 -10.91 6.94
C ARG A 27 3.30 -12.42 6.85
N LYS A 28 2.60 -13.08 5.91
CA LYS A 28 2.73 -14.52 5.66
C LYS A 28 4.14 -14.89 5.16
N ALA A 29 4.82 -14.00 4.46
CA ALA A 29 6.21 -14.16 4.05
C ALA A 29 7.22 -13.89 5.18
N GLY A 30 6.78 -13.61 6.42
CA GLY A 30 7.64 -13.32 7.56
C GLY A 30 8.21 -11.90 7.57
N LEU A 31 7.61 -10.97 6.82
CA LEU A 31 8.01 -9.57 6.75
C LEU A 31 7.17 -8.72 7.70
N GLU A 32 7.83 -7.77 8.34
CA GLU A 32 7.15 -6.68 9.04
C GLU A 32 6.79 -5.59 8.04
N VAL A 33 5.63 -4.95 8.24
CA VAL A 33 5.11 -3.91 7.34
C VAL A 33 5.01 -2.61 8.13
N ASN A 34 5.73 -1.60 7.67
CA ASN A 34 5.56 -0.22 8.12
C ASN A 34 4.68 0.52 7.12
N TYR A 35 3.71 1.28 7.62
CA TYR A 35 2.83 2.12 6.79
C TYR A 35 2.96 3.57 7.24
N ASN A 36 3.27 4.48 6.31
CA ASN A 36 3.33 5.90 6.57
C ASN A 36 1.94 6.53 6.43
N PRO A 37 1.29 6.99 7.52
CA PRO A 37 -0.01 7.68 7.43
C PRO A 37 0.07 9.05 6.74
N GLU A 38 1.27 9.63 6.58
CA GLU A 38 1.51 10.93 5.94
C GLU A 38 1.97 10.80 4.48
N GLN A 39 1.73 9.65 3.83
CA GLN A 39 2.03 9.49 2.40
C GLN A 39 1.23 10.47 1.53
N THR A 40 1.87 10.99 0.48
CA THR A 40 1.26 11.94 -0.46
C THR A 40 1.01 11.30 -1.82
N CYS A 41 0.36 12.04 -2.73
CA CYS A 41 0.10 11.55 -4.09
C CYS A 41 1.40 11.14 -4.79
N CYS A 42 1.42 9.95 -5.40
CA CYS A 42 2.55 9.49 -6.22
C CYS A 42 2.75 10.30 -7.51
N GLY A 43 1.83 11.22 -7.82
CA GLY A 43 1.86 12.00 -9.05
C GLY A 43 1.47 11.20 -10.29
N GLN A 44 0.82 10.03 -10.13
CA GLN A 44 0.32 9.29 -11.28
C GLN A 44 -0.64 10.19 -12.06
N PRO A 45 -0.39 10.41 -13.37
CA PRO A 45 -1.32 11.14 -14.21
C PRO A 45 -2.72 10.51 -14.15
N SER A 46 -3.75 11.32 -14.40
CA SER A 46 -5.11 10.81 -14.62
C SER A 46 -5.08 9.62 -15.57
N PHE A 47 -5.98 8.65 -15.39
CA PHE A 47 -6.04 7.44 -16.22
C PHE A 47 -6.04 7.80 -17.72
N ASN A 48 -4.86 7.71 -18.34
CA ASN A 48 -4.49 8.17 -19.70
C ASN A 48 -4.48 9.69 -19.91
#